data_AF-A0A913XX17-F1
#
_entry.id   AF-A0A913XX17-F1
#
_cell.length_a   1.000
_cell.length_b   1.000
_cell.length_c   1.000
_cell.angle_alpha   90.00
_cell.angle_beta   90.00
_cell.angle_gamma   90.00
#
_symmetry.space_group_name_H-M   'P 1'
#
loop_
_entity.id
_entity.type
_entity.pdbx_description
1 polymer ?
#
loop_
_entity_poly.entity_id
_entity_poly.type
_entity_poly.pdbx_seq_one_letter_code
_entity_poly.pdbx_strand_id
1 'polypeptide(L)'
;MAVFPSLVPRLSDDLWFSIDKRFDDDAALTKEEDEYTAQLHTVVEKGNDIVPLGKSKESNEGQEEEEEEEMEDEEDSAEELEDETDDYESPSPDAESVEGEVEMMDSSFL
;
A
#
# COMPACT_ATOMS: atom_id res chain seq x y z
N MET A 1 -33.48 -3.80 46.85
CA MET A 1 -32.32 -4.64 46.48
C MET A 1 -31.28 -3.71 45.88
N ALA A 2 -30.12 -3.57 46.51
CA ALA A 2 -29.08 -2.67 46.02
C ALA A 2 -28.34 -3.35 44.87
N VAL A 3 -28.20 -2.66 43.74
CA VAL A 3 -27.46 -3.13 42.58
C VAL A 3 -26.02 -2.61 42.72
N PHE A 4 -25.06 -3.52 42.71
CA PHE A 4 -23.63 -3.16 42.76
C PHE A 4 -23.10 -2.92 41.35
N PRO A 5 -22.17 -1.96 41.18
CA PRO A 5 -21.55 -1.71 39.88
C PRO A 5 -20.62 -2.86 39.47
N SER A 6 -20.39 -2.95 38.16
CA SER A 6 -19.42 -3.84 37.55
C SER A 6 -17.99 -3.50 37.97
N LEU A 7 -17.19 -4.53 38.28
CA LEU A 7 -15.76 -4.42 38.61
C LEU A 7 -14.86 -4.99 37.51
N VAL A 8 -15.41 -5.31 36.33
CA VAL A 8 -14.61 -5.80 35.22
C VAL A 8 -13.95 -4.64 34.46
N PRO A 9 -12.74 -4.82 33.94
CA PRO A 9 -12.07 -3.83 33.11
C PRO A 9 -12.89 -3.51 31.85
N ARG A 10 -12.65 -2.33 31.29
CA ARG A 10 -13.31 -1.88 30.06
C ARG A 10 -12.80 -2.73 28.89
N LEU A 11 -13.70 -3.06 27.97
CA LEU A 11 -13.40 -3.88 26.80
C LEU A 11 -12.49 -3.15 25.79
N SER A 12 -12.61 -1.82 25.71
CA SER A 12 -11.75 -0.96 24.89
C SER A 12 -11.06 0.07 25.76
N ASP A 13 -9.83 0.41 25.37
CA ASP A 13 -9.02 1.45 26.00
C ASP A 13 -8.42 2.34 24.91
N ASP A 14 -8.45 3.64 25.12
CA ASP A 14 -7.92 4.63 24.20
C ASP A 14 -6.38 4.55 24.09
N LEU A 15 -5.71 3.87 25.04
CA LEU A 15 -4.28 3.58 25.01
C LEU A 15 -3.87 2.68 23.83
N TRP A 16 -4.75 1.78 23.39
CA TRP A 16 -4.46 0.80 22.33
C TRP A 16 -5.53 0.71 21.25
N PHE A 17 -6.66 1.39 21.42
CA PHE A 17 -7.76 1.43 20.46
C PHE A 17 -8.40 2.82 20.43
N SER A 18 -7.92 3.68 19.52
CA SER A 18 -8.46 5.02 19.30
C SER A 18 -9.14 5.12 17.93
N ILE A 19 -10.46 5.28 17.91
CA ILE A 19 -11.25 5.45 16.67
C ILE A 19 -11.16 6.89 16.15
N ASP A 20 -11.18 7.88 17.04
CA ASP A 20 -11.38 9.30 16.66
C ASP A 20 -10.06 10.09 16.59
N LYS A 21 -9.01 9.47 16.05
CA LYS A 21 -7.82 10.24 15.71
C LYS A 21 -8.15 10.96 14.41
N ARG A 22 -8.56 12.23 14.51
CA ARG A 22 -8.72 13.11 13.34
C ARG A 22 -7.41 13.09 12.55
N PHE A 23 -7.41 12.32 11.48
CA PHE A 23 -6.32 12.18 10.55
C PHE A 23 -6.70 13.01 9.32
N ASP A 24 -5.75 13.79 8.82
CA ASP A 24 -5.95 14.62 7.64
C ASP A 24 -5.53 13.79 6.44
N ASP A 25 -6.52 13.10 5.85
CA ASP A 25 -6.32 12.17 4.75
C ASP A 25 -5.69 12.88 3.54
N ASP A 26 -6.13 14.11 3.25
CA ASP A 26 -5.62 14.91 2.13
C ASP A 26 -4.13 15.22 2.31
N ALA A 27 -3.75 15.68 3.52
CA ALA A 27 -2.35 15.98 3.82
C ALA A 27 -1.46 14.72 3.79
N ALA A 28 -1.99 13.57 4.18
CA ALA A 28 -1.27 12.29 4.10
C ALA A 28 -1.06 11.86 2.64
N LEU A 29 -2.10 11.99 1.81
CA LEU A 29 -2.05 11.67 0.39
C LEU A 29 -1.06 12.56 -0.35
N THR A 30 -1.14 13.88 -0.18
CA THR A 30 -0.19 14.83 -0.82
C THR A 30 1.26 14.50 -0.45
N LYS A 31 1.51 14.11 0.80
CA LYS A 31 2.87 13.72 1.22
C LYS A 31 3.36 12.48 0.47
N GLU A 32 2.51 11.49 0.26
CA GLU A 32 2.85 10.28 -0.48
C GLU A 32 3.11 10.58 -1.96
N GLU A 33 2.30 11.42 -2.58
CA GLU A 33 2.48 11.89 -3.96
C GLU A 33 3.80 12.66 -4.13
N ASP A 34 4.12 13.57 -3.20
CA ASP A 34 5.37 14.32 -3.19
C ASP A 34 6.59 13.39 -3.06
N GLU A 35 6.50 12.37 -2.19
CA GLU A 35 7.57 11.39 -2.02
C GLU A 35 7.75 10.52 -3.27
N TYR A 36 6.66 10.15 -3.94
CA TYR A 36 6.71 9.37 -5.18
C TYR A 36 7.28 10.18 -6.35
N THR A 37 6.82 11.41 -6.53
CA THR A 37 7.34 12.32 -7.57
C THR A 37 8.82 12.62 -7.38
N ALA A 38 9.26 12.84 -6.13
CA ALA A 38 10.67 12.98 -5.81
C ALA A 38 11.48 11.73 -6.18
N GLN A 39 10.96 10.53 -5.92
CA GLN A 39 11.61 9.29 -6.31
C GLN A 39 11.75 9.18 -7.84
N LEU A 40 10.69 9.47 -8.60
CA LEU A 40 10.75 9.47 -10.06
C LEU A 40 11.81 10.45 -10.59
N HIS A 41 11.85 11.67 -10.06
CA HIS A 41 12.85 12.66 -10.44
C HIS A 41 14.27 12.14 -10.21
N THR A 42 14.53 11.52 -9.05
CA THR A 42 15.85 10.93 -8.77
C THR A 42 16.23 9.80 -9.73
N VAL A 43 15.26 9.06 -10.25
CA VAL A 43 15.48 7.99 -11.22
C VAL A 43 15.82 8.57 -12.59
N VAL A 44 15.06 9.58 -13.03
CA VAL A 44 15.27 10.27 -14.32
C VAL A 44 16.62 10.99 -14.35
N GLU A 45 16.94 11.73 -13.29
CA GLU A 45 18.20 12.48 -13.22
C GLU A 45 19.43 11.59 -13.03
N LYS A 46 19.24 10.30 -12.70
CA LYS A 46 20.34 9.41 -12.33
C LYS A 46 21.30 9.23 -13.50
N GLY A 47 22.45 9.88 -13.40
CA GLY A 47 23.52 9.79 -14.38
C GLY A 47 23.40 10.74 -15.56
N ASN A 48 22.46 11.70 -15.53
CA ASN A 48 22.38 12.74 -16.55
C ASN A 48 23.65 13.63 -16.58
N ASP A 49 24.33 13.78 -15.45
CA ASP A 49 25.59 14.51 -15.33
C ASP A 49 26.81 13.74 -15.86
N ILE A 50 26.65 12.46 -16.21
CA ILE A 50 27.75 11.60 -16.66
C ILE A 50 27.98 11.79 -18.16
N VAL A 51 29.10 12.44 -18.48
CA VAL A 51 29.56 12.60 -19.86
C VAL A 51 29.99 11.23 -20.41
N PRO A 52 29.42 10.76 -21.54
CA PRO A 52 29.81 9.49 -22.12
C PRO A 52 31.26 9.53 -22.62
N LEU A 53 31.93 8.38 -22.54
CA LEU A 53 33.33 8.25 -22.97
C LEU A 53 33.49 8.67 -24.43
N GLY A 54 34.43 9.59 -24.68
CA GLY A 54 34.71 10.11 -26.02
C GLY A 54 33.85 11.30 -26.46
N LYS A 55 32.93 11.79 -25.61
CA LYS A 55 32.25 13.09 -25.81
C LYS A 55 32.83 14.16 -24.89
N SER A 56 32.85 15.41 -25.35
CA SER A 56 33.11 16.59 -24.54
C SER A 56 31.81 17.09 -23.92
N LYS A 57 31.88 17.72 -22.73
CA LYS A 57 30.72 18.31 -22.02
C LYS A 57 29.87 19.22 -22.90
N GLU A 58 30.52 19.99 -23.77
CA GLU A 58 29.90 20.93 -24.73
C GLU A 58 28.97 20.24 -25.76
N SER A 59 29.12 18.93 -26.00
CA SER A 59 28.26 18.19 -26.94
C SER A 59 26.96 17.67 -26.30
N ASN A 60 26.80 17.72 -24.97
CA ASN A 60 25.67 17.12 -24.27
C ASN A 60 24.49 18.08 -24.05
N GLU A 61 24.72 19.40 -24.13
CA GLU A 61 23.74 20.45 -23.82
C GLU A 61 22.61 20.61 -24.86
N GLY A 62 22.46 19.68 -25.82
CA GLY A 62 21.57 19.84 -26.98
C GLY A 62 20.68 18.63 -27.32
N GLN A 63 20.54 17.66 -26.41
CA GLN A 63 19.70 16.47 -26.63
C GLN A 63 18.51 16.34 -25.67
N GLU A 64 18.24 17.34 -24.82
CA GLU A 64 17.22 17.27 -23.76
C GLU A 64 15.88 17.93 -24.15
N GLU A 65 15.28 17.51 -25.26
CA GLU A 65 13.84 17.69 -25.47
C GLU A 65 13.30 16.34 -25.95
N GLU A 66 13.23 15.36 -25.04
CA GLU A 66 12.33 14.22 -25.25
C GLU A 66 10.91 14.78 -25.10
N GLU A 67 10.16 14.78 -26.20
CA GLU A 67 8.77 15.20 -26.26
C GLU A 67 8.00 14.45 -25.17
N GLU A 68 7.33 15.18 -24.27
CA GLU A 68 6.38 14.61 -23.32
C GLU A 68 5.31 13.87 -24.14
N GLU A 69 5.42 12.55 -24.26
CA GLU A 69 4.34 11.75 -24.83
C GLU A 69 3.16 11.89 -23.87
N GLU A 70 2.16 12.70 -24.26
CA GLU A 70 0.86 12.77 -23.61
C GLU A 70 0.29 11.35 -23.60
N MET A 71 0.43 10.67 -22.47
CA MET A 71 -0.27 9.41 -22.22
C MET A 71 -1.76 9.75 -22.19
N GLU A 72 -2.45 9.53 -23.31
CA GLU A 72 -3.91 9.51 -23.33
C GLU A 72 -4.35 8.50 -22.26
N ASP A 73 -5.01 9.02 -21.23
CA ASP A 73 -5.68 8.27 -20.18
C ASP A 73 -6.78 7.44 -20.85
N GLU A 74 -6.41 6.25 -21.34
CA GLU A 74 -7.36 5.22 -21.71
C GLU A 74 -8.03 4.80 -20.40
N GLU A 75 -9.10 5.52 -20.04
CA GLU A 75 -10.05 5.20 -18.99
C GLU A 75 -10.39 3.71 -19.13
N ASP A 76 -9.67 2.87 -18.37
CA ASP A 76 -9.92 1.44 -18.28
C ASP A 76 -11.36 1.31 -17.80
N SER A 77 -12.21 0.82 -18.70
CA SER A 77 -13.60 0.54 -18.40
C SER A 77 -13.63 -0.29 -17.14
N ALA A 78 -14.15 0.29 -16.06
CA ALA A 78 -14.63 -0.47 -14.92
C ALA A 78 -15.71 -1.42 -15.45
N GLU A 79 -15.31 -2.59 -15.92
CA GLU A 79 -16.20 -3.74 -16.08
C GLU A 79 -16.82 -3.93 -14.71
N GLU A 80 -18.13 -3.66 -14.61
CA GLU A 80 -18.91 -3.95 -13.42
C GLU A 80 -18.71 -5.43 -13.09
N LEU A 81 -17.97 -5.70 -12.01
CA LEU A 81 -17.95 -6.99 -11.37
C LEU A 81 -19.38 -7.26 -10.90
N GLU A 82 -20.14 -8.04 -11.68
CA GLU A 82 -21.37 -8.65 -11.21
C GLU A 82 -21.04 -9.41 -9.93
N ASP A 83 -21.57 -8.91 -8.81
CA ASP A 83 -21.60 -9.56 -7.51
C ASP A 83 -22.47 -10.83 -7.65
N GLU A 84 -21.92 -11.88 -8.23
CA GLU A 84 -22.46 -13.23 -8.11
C GLU A 84 -22.22 -13.63 -6.66
N THR A 85 -23.18 -13.27 -5.81
CA THR A 85 -23.27 -13.70 -4.42
C THR A 85 -23.25 -15.23 -4.39
N ASP A 86 -22.06 -15.80 -4.25
CA ASP A 86 -21.85 -17.21 -3.97
C ASP A 86 -22.45 -17.48 -2.60
N ASP A 87 -23.61 -18.13 -2.62
CA ASP A 87 -24.42 -18.52 -1.47
C ASP A 87 -23.57 -19.48 -0.61
N TYR A 88 -22.73 -18.90 0.26
CA TYR A 88 -21.84 -19.64 1.14
C TYR A 88 -22.71 -20.41 2.14
N GLU A 89 -23.07 -21.64 1.78
CA GLU A 89 -23.66 -22.60 2.71
C GLU A 89 -22.61 -22.90 3.77
N SER A 90 -22.74 -22.21 4.90
CA SER A 90 -21.85 -22.35 6.06
C SER A 90 -21.81 -23.83 6.46
N PRO A 91 -20.68 -24.54 6.30
CA PRO A 91 -20.60 -25.90 6.80
C PRO A 91 -20.73 -25.83 8.33
N SER A 92 -21.82 -26.39 8.83
CA SER A 92 -22.03 -26.68 10.25
C SER A 92 -20.73 -27.23 10.83
N PRO A 93 -20.24 -26.72 11.98
CA PRO A 93 -19.04 -27.25 12.62
C PRO A 93 -19.37 -28.61 13.23
N ASP A 94 -19.39 -29.65 12.40
CA ASP A 94 -19.28 -31.01 12.89
C ASP A 94 -17.83 -31.21 13.35
N ALA A 95 -17.73 -31.41 14.66
CA ALA A 95 -16.51 -31.63 15.40
C ALA A 95 -15.85 -32.94 14.95
N GLU A 96 -14.90 -32.87 14.03
CA GLU A 96 -13.80 -33.84 14.00
C GLU A 96 -12.46 -33.15 14.24
N SER A 97 -11.99 -33.40 15.46
CA SER A 97 -10.63 -33.21 15.95
C SER A 97 -9.60 -33.66 14.90
N VAL A 98 -8.87 -32.71 14.34
CA VAL A 98 -7.57 -32.98 13.70
C VAL A 98 -6.48 -32.48 14.63
N GLU A 99 -6.06 -33.35 15.54
CA GLU A 99 -4.73 -33.26 16.15
C GLU A 99 -3.72 -33.53 15.03
N GLY A 100 -3.00 -32.50 14.59
CA GLY A 100 -1.97 -32.61 13.56
C GLY A 100 -0.95 -31.49 13.74
N GLU A 101 0.29 -31.89 13.96
CA GLU A 101 1.40 -31.14 14.54
C GLU A 101 1.82 -29.90 13.72
N VAL A 102 2.21 -28.83 14.41
CA VAL A 102 2.85 -27.63 13.83
C VAL A 102 4.32 -27.91 13.56
N GLU A 103 4.73 -28.06 12.30
CA GLU A 103 6.14 -27.93 11.90
C GLU A 103 6.41 -26.51 11.41
N MET A 104 7.15 -25.76 12.22
CA MET A 104 7.68 -24.44 11.88
C MET A 104 8.86 -24.64 10.93
N MET A 105 8.69 -24.32 9.64
CA MET A 105 9.83 -24.24 8.73
C MET A 105 10.26 -22.78 8.61
N ASP A 106 11.26 -22.42 9.41
CA ASP A 106 12.08 -21.23 9.20
C ASP A 106 12.52 -21.18 7.72
N SER A 107 12.02 -20.21 6.96
CA SER A 107 12.57 -19.87 5.65
C SER A 107 13.21 -18.50 5.71
N SER A 108 14.30 -18.46 6.46
CA SER A 108 15.43 -17.60 6.13
C SER A 108 16.04 -18.12 4.82
N PHE A 109 15.78 -17.46 3.68
CA PHE A 109 16.62 -17.34 2.46
C PHE A 109 15.72 -17.03 1.24
N LEU A 110 15.61 -15.77 0.85
CA LEU A 110 16.32 -15.24 -0.33
C LEU A 110 16.28 -13.71 -0.31
#